data_AF-A0A1B7W4N3-F1
#
_entry.id   AF-A0A1B7W4N3-F1
#
_cell.length_a   1.000
_cell.length_b   1.000
_cell.length_c   1.000
_cell.angle_alpha   90.00
_cell.angle_beta   90.00
_cell.angle_gamma   90.00
#
_symmetry.space_group_name_H-M   'P 1'
#
loop_
_entity.id
_entity.type
_entity.pdbx_description
1 polymer ?
#
loop_
_entity_poly.entity_id
_entity_poly.type
_entity_poly.pdbx_seq_one_letter_code
_entity_poly.pdbx_strand_id
1 'polypeptide(L)'
;LNGSGGVITTSAKSGTTSESIASLLNTGTYFVRVYRSSGDTNYSLSLNATPIDNAGNTTATARAVGTLTATQSFSNWVGSLDTNDYYSFNVGTQSNLTLSLTGLTANADVELLNSSGTVITTAAATGTTSESITSLLSTGTYYARVYQSSGDTNYSLSLNATPVDNAGNNTATARAVGTLTATQSFSD
;
A
#
# COMPACT_ATOMS: atom_id res chain seq x y z
N LEU A 1 19.91 -0.04 -19.16
CA LEU A 1 19.12 -0.46 -20.33
C LEU A 1 17.83 -1.08 -19.83
N ASN A 2 16.70 -0.85 -20.51
CA ASN A 2 15.45 -1.57 -20.24
C ASN A 2 15.52 -3.01 -20.79
N GLY A 3 14.47 -3.81 -20.54
CA GLY A 3 14.41 -5.21 -20.97
C GLY A 3 14.53 -5.45 -22.48
N SER A 4 14.27 -4.44 -23.32
CA SER A 4 14.45 -4.50 -24.78
C SER A 4 15.80 -3.96 -25.27
N GLY A 5 16.72 -3.62 -24.36
CA GLY A 5 18.05 -3.10 -24.69
C GLY A 5 18.09 -1.59 -24.95
N GLY A 6 16.97 -0.87 -24.82
CA GLY A 6 16.90 0.58 -24.90
C GLY A 6 17.63 1.28 -23.75
N VAL A 7 18.32 2.39 -24.03
CA VAL A 7 19.01 3.19 -23.02
C VAL A 7 17.99 3.98 -22.20
N ILE A 8 18.07 3.87 -20.87
CA ILE A 8 17.24 4.63 -19.92
C ILE A 8 17.99 5.87 -19.45
N THR A 9 19.22 5.65 -18.99
CA THR A 9 20.12 6.69 -18.48
C THR A 9 21.56 6.29 -18.78
N THR A 10 22.43 7.28 -18.89
CA THR A 10 23.87 7.12 -19.17
C THR A 10 24.64 8.20 -18.41
N SER A 11 25.82 7.84 -17.90
CA SER A 11 26.85 8.79 -17.46
C SER A 11 28.09 8.58 -18.34
N ALA A 12 28.72 9.68 -18.76
CA ALA A 12 29.88 9.69 -19.66
C ALA A 12 30.79 10.88 -19.32
N LYS A 13 31.31 10.90 -18.08
CA LYS A 13 32.28 11.90 -17.65
C LYS A 13 33.63 11.64 -18.32
N SER A 14 34.43 12.69 -18.47
CA SER A 14 35.75 12.59 -19.10
C SER A 14 36.83 12.17 -18.10
N GLY A 15 37.88 11.51 -18.58
CA GLY A 15 39.03 11.09 -17.77
C GLY A 15 38.72 9.89 -16.87
N THR A 16 39.31 9.89 -15.67
CA THR A 16 39.24 8.76 -14.71
C THR A 16 38.25 9.02 -13.56
N THR A 17 37.34 9.98 -13.72
CA THR A 17 36.36 10.30 -12.67
C THR A 17 35.32 9.19 -12.55
N SER A 18 34.86 8.91 -11.34
CA SER A 18 33.82 7.90 -11.12
C SER A 18 32.50 8.25 -11.84
N GLU A 19 31.98 7.26 -12.55
CA GLU A 19 30.67 7.31 -13.18
C GLU A 19 29.57 6.94 -12.20
N SER A 20 28.41 7.58 -12.31
CA SER A 20 27.25 7.35 -11.44
C SER A 20 25.96 7.65 -12.18
N ILE A 21 24.98 6.75 -12.07
CA ILE A 21 23.62 6.96 -12.59
C ILE A 21 22.60 6.64 -11.50
N ALA A 22 21.50 7.37 -11.48
CA ALA A 22 20.33 7.09 -10.66
C ALA A 22 19.09 7.22 -11.54
N SER A 23 18.15 6.29 -11.42
CA SER A 23 16.91 6.33 -12.20
C SER A 23 15.79 5.62 -11.45
N LEU A 24 14.58 6.14 -11.61
CA LEU A 24 13.37 5.45 -11.20
C LEU A 24 13.08 4.34 -12.19
N LEU A 25 12.94 3.12 -11.70
CA LEU A 25 12.71 1.94 -12.52
C LEU A 25 11.36 1.33 -12.14
N ASN A 26 10.51 1.10 -13.14
CA ASN A 26 9.33 0.27 -12.94
C ASN A 26 9.75 -1.18 -12.71
N THR A 27 8.84 -2.03 -12.24
CA THR A 27 9.07 -3.49 -12.22
C THR A 27 9.53 -4.00 -13.60
N GLY A 28 10.56 -4.84 -13.60
CA GLY A 28 11.09 -5.45 -14.81
C GLY A 28 12.58 -5.82 -14.71
N THR A 29 13.09 -6.39 -15.80
CA THR A 29 14.50 -6.75 -15.95
C THR A 29 15.28 -5.59 -16.56
N TYR A 30 16.41 -5.25 -15.94
CA TYR A 30 17.29 -4.18 -16.39
C TYR A 30 18.72 -4.67 -16.55
N PHE A 31 19.45 -4.03 -17.46
CA PHE A 31 20.85 -4.35 -17.72
C PHE A 31 21.71 -3.10 -17.54
N VAL A 32 22.88 -3.26 -16.92
CA VAL A 32 23.92 -2.22 -16.90
C VAL A 32 24.96 -2.57 -17.96
N ARG A 33 25.27 -1.59 -18.82
CA ARG A 33 26.33 -1.71 -19.82
C ARG A 33 27.45 -0.74 -19.47
N VAL A 34 28.62 -1.28 -19.13
CA VAL A 34 29.88 -0.51 -19.04
C VAL A 34 30.55 -0.59 -20.40
N TYR A 35 30.92 0.55 -20.99
CA TYR A 35 31.63 0.59 -22.27
C TYR A 35 32.80 1.56 -22.18
N ARG A 36 33.93 1.20 -22.80
CA ARG A 36 35.13 2.03 -22.80
C ARG A 36 34.96 3.24 -23.72
N SER A 37 35.48 4.39 -23.29
CA SER A 37 35.62 5.57 -24.16
C SER A 37 36.97 5.53 -24.91
N SER A 38 38.07 5.29 -24.20
CA SER A 38 39.40 5.07 -24.77
C SER A 38 40.27 4.33 -23.75
N GLY A 39 41.30 3.62 -24.24
CA GLY A 39 42.20 2.82 -23.41
C GLY A 39 41.55 1.58 -22.79
N ASP A 40 42.38 0.68 -22.28
CA ASP A 40 41.95 -0.46 -21.49
C ASP A 40 42.06 -0.12 -20.01
N THR A 41 41.03 -0.48 -19.24
CA THR A 41 40.98 -0.21 -17.80
C THR A 41 40.23 -1.32 -17.08
N ASN A 42 40.62 -1.56 -15.83
CA ASN A 42 39.81 -2.32 -14.90
C ASN A 42 38.71 -1.41 -14.32
N TYR A 43 37.62 -2.01 -13.85
CA TYR A 43 36.55 -1.29 -13.15
C TYR A 43 35.99 -2.14 -12.00
N SER A 44 35.41 -1.45 -11.03
CA SER A 44 34.53 -2.02 -10.02
C SER A 44 33.13 -1.46 -10.23
N LEU A 45 32.12 -2.33 -10.32
CA LEU A 45 30.72 -1.93 -10.49
C LEU A 45 29.93 -2.29 -9.24
N SER A 46 29.22 -1.31 -8.69
CA SER A 46 28.24 -1.50 -7.61
C SER A 46 26.86 -1.09 -8.13
N LEU A 47 25.85 -1.90 -7.81
CA LEU A 47 24.46 -1.60 -8.11
C LEU A 47 23.68 -1.65 -6.80
N ASN A 48 22.84 -0.65 -6.59
CA ASN A 48 21.84 -0.66 -5.53
C ASN A 48 20.49 -0.26 -6.14
N ALA A 49 19.44 -0.93 -5.70
CA ALA A 49 18.06 -0.58 -6.03
C ALA A 49 17.26 -0.65 -4.74
N THR A 50 16.67 0.46 -4.35
CA THR A 50 15.70 0.52 -3.26
C THR A 50 14.32 0.62 -3.87
N PRO A 51 13.36 -0.24 -3.49
CA PRO A 51 11.95 -0.04 -3.81
C PRO A 51 11.53 1.38 -3.43
N ILE A 52 10.61 1.97 -4.18
CA ILE A 52 9.97 3.21 -3.75
C ILE A 52 9.01 2.82 -2.63
N ASP A 53 9.38 3.13 -1.39
CA ASP A 53 8.44 3.08 -0.27
C ASP A 53 7.39 4.20 -0.47
N ASN A 54 6.14 3.79 -0.71
CA ASN A 54 5.01 4.69 -0.88
C ASN A 54 4.03 4.66 0.30
N ALA A 55 4.27 3.82 1.32
CA ALA A 55 3.35 3.66 2.44
C ALA A 55 3.97 3.84 3.83
N GLY A 56 5.28 4.04 3.94
CA GLY A 56 5.94 4.47 5.15
C GLY A 56 5.88 3.42 6.26
N ASN A 57 6.90 3.45 7.13
CA ASN A 57 7.05 2.45 8.19
C ASN A 57 6.36 2.79 9.52
N THR A 58 5.55 3.85 9.57
CA THR A 58 4.86 4.31 10.79
C THR A 58 3.50 4.92 10.46
N THR A 59 2.61 5.04 11.46
CA THR A 59 1.33 5.75 11.31
C THR A 59 1.50 7.23 10.96
N ALA A 60 2.62 7.87 11.34
CA ALA A 60 2.91 9.27 11.04
C ALA A 60 3.33 9.50 9.58
N THR A 61 3.91 8.48 8.95
CA THR A 61 4.39 8.50 7.56
C THR A 61 3.47 7.70 6.63
N ALA A 62 2.31 7.29 7.11
CA ALA A 62 1.38 6.44 6.38
C ALA A 62 0.93 7.10 5.07
N ARG A 63 0.72 6.28 4.03
CA ARG A 63 0.09 6.74 2.80
C ARG A 63 -1.34 7.22 3.08
N ALA A 64 -1.62 8.48 2.77
CA ALA A 64 -2.97 9.02 2.83
C ALA A 64 -3.83 8.48 1.67
N VAL A 65 -4.74 7.57 1.98
CA VAL A 65 -5.76 7.05 1.04
C VAL A 65 -6.95 8.03 0.93
N GLY A 66 -7.25 8.73 2.02
CA GLY A 66 -8.42 9.59 2.15
C GLY A 66 -9.68 8.81 2.55
N THR A 67 -10.85 9.41 2.31
CA THR A 67 -12.14 8.78 2.61
C THR A 67 -12.44 7.66 1.63
N LEU A 68 -12.77 6.48 2.13
CA LEU A 68 -13.20 5.36 1.30
C LEU A 68 -14.62 5.59 0.78
N THR A 69 -14.74 6.05 -0.46
CA THR A 69 -16.03 6.20 -1.19
C THR A 69 -16.21 5.16 -2.29
N ALA A 70 -15.14 4.40 -2.59
CA ALA A 70 -15.08 3.29 -3.52
C ALA A 70 -13.91 2.39 -3.14
N THR A 71 -13.80 1.21 -3.77
CA THR A 71 -12.64 0.33 -3.60
C THR A 71 -11.37 1.05 -4.05
N GLN A 72 -10.37 1.08 -3.17
CA GLN A 72 -9.03 1.58 -3.43
C GLN A 72 -8.04 0.42 -3.45
N SER A 73 -7.17 0.39 -4.46
CA SER A 73 -6.19 -0.69 -4.64
C SER A 73 -4.77 -0.13 -4.75
N PHE A 74 -3.83 -0.82 -4.11
CA PHE A 74 -2.42 -0.46 -4.06
C PHE A 74 -1.55 -1.67 -4.29
N SER A 75 -0.48 -1.51 -5.06
CA SER A 75 0.61 -2.48 -5.13
C SER A 75 1.84 -1.89 -4.46
N ASN A 76 2.47 -2.66 -3.59
CA ASN A 76 3.73 -2.29 -2.95
C ASN A 76 4.54 -3.54 -2.58
N TRP A 77 5.56 -3.37 -1.74
CA TRP A 77 6.47 -4.41 -1.32
C TRP A 77 6.81 -4.25 0.15
N VAL A 78 6.83 -5.35 0.88
CA VAL A 78 7.44 -5.42 2.23
C VAL A 78 8.56 -6.44 2.23
N GLY A 79 9.57 -6.18 3.03
CA GLY A 79 10.73 -7.04 3.16
C GLY A 79 11.74 -6.57 4.19
N SER A 80 12.92 -7.18 4.16
CA SER A 80 13.99 -6.92 5.14
C SER A 80 14.49 -5.48 5.19
N LEU A 81 14.31 -4.73 4.10
CA LEU A 81 14.67 -3.30 3.98
C LEU A 81 13.48 -2.35 4.22
N ASP A 82 12.25 -2.88 4.19
CA ASP A 82 11.00 -2.13 4.33
C ASP A 82 9.96 -3.02 5.02
N THR A 83 10.02 -3.04 6.35
CA THR A 83 9.30 -4.08 7.11
C THR A 83 7.81 -3.81 7.26
N ASN A 84 7.37 -2.57 7.04
CA ASN A 84 5.99 -2.15 7.24
C ASN A 84 5.56 -1.12 6.22
N ASP A 85 4.33 -1.27 5.76
CA ASP A 85 3.62 -0.31 4.95
C ASP A 85 2.34 0.12 5.67
N TYR A 86 2.19 1.41 5.96
CA TYR A 86 1.01 1.96 6.62
C TYR A 86 0.12 2.75 5.64
N TYR A 87 -1.18 2.49 5.65
CA TYR A 87 -2.16 3.24 4.86
C TYR A 87 -3.18 3.86 5.79
N SER A 88 -3.31 5.19 5.79
CA SER A 88 -4.33 5.89 6.57
C SER A 88 -5.55 6.16 5.70
N PHE A 89 -6.74 5.82 6.20
CA PHE A 89 -8.00 6.06 5.50
C PHE A 89 -9.09 6.56 6.46
N ASN A 90 -10.12 7.17 5.89
CA ASN A 90 -11.26 7.68 6.62
C ASN A 90 -12.54 6.90 6.26
N VAL A 91 -13.36 6.66 7.27
CA VAL A 91 -14.72 6.17 7.15
C VAL A 91 -15.65 7.34 7.46
N GLY A 92 -16.48 7.75 6.49
CA GLY A 92 -17.34 8.93 6.61
C GLY A 92 -18.66 8.65 7.34
N THR A 93 -19.27 7.50 7.08
CA THR A 93 -20.46 6.97 7.75
C THR A 93 -20.19 5.54 8.20
N GLN A 94 -20.93 5.04 9.19
CA GLN A 94 -20.73 3.69 9.68
C GLN A 94 -20.81 2.66 8.54
N SER A 95 -19.73 1.90 8.35
CA SER A 95 -19.52 1.07 7.16
C SER A 95 -18.94 -0.29 7.50
N ASN A 96 -19.29 -1.30 6.72
CA ASN A 96 -18.56 -2.56 6.70
C ASN A 96 -17.29 -2.39 5.85
N LEU A 97 -16.13 -2.45 6.48
CA LEU A 97 -14.83 -2.52 5.83
C LEU A 97 -14.60 -3.94 5.31
N THR A 98 -14.07 -4.04 4.10
CA THR A 98 -13.35 -5.21 3.57
C THR A 98 -11.94 -4.76 3.19
N LEU A 99 -10.95 -5.40 3.81
CA LEU A 99 -9.53 -5.28 3.49
C LEU A 99 -9.07 -6.63 2.93
N SER A 100 -8.30 -6.62 1.84
CA SER A 100 -7.71 -7.84 1.27
C SER A 100 -6.27 -7.64 0.84
N LEU A 101 -5.40 -8.58 1.18
CA LEU A 101 -4.00 -8.63 0.78
C LEU A 101 -3.76 -9.85 -0.11
N THR A 102 -3.28 -9.64 -1.33
CA THR A 102 -3.11 -10.69 -2.34
C THR A 102 -1.78 -10.55 -3.08
N GLY A 103 -1.46 -11.48 -3.98
CA GLY A 103 -0.27 -11.39 -4.84
C GLY A 103 1.06 -11.69 -4.12
N LEU A 104 0.98 -12.37 -2.97
CA LEU A 104 2.14 -12.70 -2.15
C LEU A 104 3.01 -13.78 -2.80
N THR A 105 4.32 -13.57 -2.79
CA THR A 105 5.35 -14.56 -3.14
C THR A 105 6.16 -15.03 -1.93
N ALA A 106 6.06 -14.31 -0.82
CA ALA A 106 6.53 -14.71 0.52
C ALA A 106 5.51 -14.23 1.57
N ASN A 107 5.73 -14.53 2.85
CA ASN A 107 4.72 -14.31 3.87
C ASN A 107 4.67 -12.85 4.35
N ALA A 108 3.49 -12.24 4.23
CA ALA A 108 3.17 -10.93 4.79
C ALA A 108 1.76 -10.96 5.37
N ASP A 109 1.61 -10.31 6.51
CA ASP A 109 0.39 -10.28 7.29
C ASP A 109 -0.22 -8.87 7.24
N VAL A 110 -1.48 -8.72 7.67
CA VAL A 110 -2.15 -7.42 7.69
C VAL A 110 -2.90 -7.15 8.99
N GLU A 111 -2.80 -5.91 9.46
CA GLU A 111 -3.49 -5.39 10.63
C GLU A 111 -4.40 -4.23 10.27
N LEU A 112 -5.55 -4.16 10.94
CA LEU A 112 -6.40 -2.99 11.02
C LEU A 112 -6.18 -2.31 12.37
N LEU A 113 -5.91 -1.00 12.36
CA LEU A 113 -5.63 -0.21 13.56
C LEU A 113 -6.57 0.99 13.67
N ASN A 114 -6.84 1.40 14.91
CA ASN A 114 -7.59 2.62 15.19
C ASN A 114 -6.72 3.89 15.04
N SER A 115 -7.32 5.06 15.25
CA SER A 115 -6.65 6.36 15.14
C SER A 115 -5.47 6.56 16.10
N SER A 116 -5.40 5.79 17.19
CA SER A 116 -4.30 5.81 18.16
C SER A 116 -3.19 4.80 17.82
N GLY A 117 -3.29 4.09 16.69
CA GLY A 117 -2.36 3.04 16.30
C GLY A 117 -2.51 1.74 17.09
N THR A 118 -3.63 1.55 17.80
CA THR A 118 -3.93 0.27 18.47
C THR A 118 -4.57 -0.70 17.49
N VAL A 119 -4.10 -1.94 17.46
CA VAL A 119 -4.64 -3.02 16.63
C VAL A 119 -6.08 -3.33 17.04
N ILE A 120 -6.98 -3.31 16.07
CA ILE A 120 -8.37 -3.75 16.17
C ILE A 120 -8.46 -5.23 15.79
N THR A 121 -7.81 -5.62 14.68
CA THR A 121 -7.86 -6.97 14.13
C THR A 121 -6.61 -7.25 13.32
N THR A 122 -6.19 -8.52 13.30
CA THR A 122 -5.05 -9.04 12.52
C THR A 122 -5.53 -10.21 11.66
N ALA A 123 -5.04 -10.27 10.42
CA ALA A 123 -5.08 -11.46 9.57
C ALA A 123 -3.63 -11.88 9.27
N ALA A 124 -3.31 -13.13 9.57
CA ALA A 124 -1.95 -13.67 9.53
C ALA A 124 -1.96 -15.16 9.14
N ALA A 125 -2.50 -15.47 7.96
CA ALA A 125 -2.44 -16.82 7.43
C ALA A 125 -1.00 -17.17 7.02
N THR A 126 -0.62 -18.44 7.16
CA THR A 126 0.76 -18.85 6.86
C THR A 126 1.04 -18.90 5.36
N GLY A 127 2.29 -18.62 4.98
CA GLY A 127 2.81 -18.87 3.63
C GLY A 127 2.47 -17.74 2.67
N THR A 128 1.92 -18.06 1.50
CA THR A 128 1.52 -17.07 0.49
C THR A 128 -0.01 -16.98 0.36
N THR A 129 -0.72 -17.39 1.41
CA THR A 129 -2.18 -17.32 1.46
C THR A 129 -2.61 -15.86 1.46
N SER A 130 -3.70 -15.53 0.79
CA SER A 130 -4.22 -14.16 0.82
C SER A 130 -4.85 -13.82 2.17
N GLU A 131 -4.62 -12.62 2.66
CA GLU A 131 -5.22 -12.12 3.90
C GLU A 131 -6.53 -11.39 3.64
N SER A 132 -7.43 -11.43 4.61
CA SER A 132 -8.70 -10.71 4.56
C SER A 132 -9.15 -10.31 5.96
N ILE A 133 -9.58 -9.06 6.09
CA ILE A 133 -10.23 -8.53 7.30
C ILE A 133 -11.58 -7.93 6.90
N THR A 134 -12.63 -8.30 7.62
CA THR A 134 -13.91 -7.58 7.59
C THR A 134 -14.21 -7.01 8.97
N SER A 135 -14.67 -5.75 9.03
CA SER A 135 -14.95 -5.09 10.30
C SER A 135 -15.98 -3.99 10.14
N LEU A 136 -16.90 -3.87 11.11
CA LEU A 136 -17.85 -2.77 11.16
C LEU A 136 -17.19 -1.55 11.81
N LEU A 137 -16.99 -0.50 11.03
CA LEU A 137 -16.31 0.71 11.46
C LEU A 137 -17.28 1.87 11.60
N SER A 138 -17.18 2.58 12.73
CA SER A 138 -17.84 3.89 12.88
C SER A 138 -17.11 4.95 12.07
N THR A 139 -17.69 6.14 11.95
CA THR A 139 -17.00 7.30 11.37
C THR A 139 -15.69 7.55 12.11
N GLY A 140 -14.59 7.71 11.37
CA GLY A 140 -13.29 7.90 11.98
C GLY A 140 -12.11 7.75 11.03
N THR A 141 -10.91 7.85 11.60
CA THR A 141 -9.64 7.58 10.92
C THR A 141 -9.11 6.23 11.37
N TYR A 142 -8.64 5.44 10.42
CA TYR A 142 -8.12 4.09 10.63
C TYR A 142 -6.84 3.90 9.82
N TYR A 143 -6.10 2.85 10.18
CA TYR A 143 -4.90 2.46 9.45
C TYR A 143 -4.98 1.00 9.06
N ALA A 144 -4.52 0.69 7.84
CA ALA A 144 -4.12 -0.66 7.46
C ALA A 144 -2.59 -0.73 7.55
N ARG A 145 -2.06 -1.76 8.19
CA ARG A 145 -0.62 -2.04 8.21
C ARG A 145 -0.36 -3.38 7.55
N VAL A 146 0.37 -3.37 6.45
CA VAL A 146 0.94 -4.58 5.86
C VAL A 146 2.34 -4.73 6.43
N TYR A 147 2.72 -5.91 6.90
CA TYR A 147 4.05 -6.13 7.46
C TYR A 147 4.62 -7.47 7.05
N GLN A 148 5.94 -7.50 6.90
CA GLN A 148 6.66 -8.72 6.57
C GLN A 148 6.55 -9.73 7.72
N SER A 149 6.15 -10.96 7.40
CA SER A 149 6.16 -12.09 8.31
C SER A 149 7.38 -12.98 8.05
N SER A 150 7.65 -13.32 6.78
CA SER A 150 8.89 -13.99 6.38
C SER A 150 9.17 -13.85 4.88
N GLY A 151 10.39 -13.48 4.52
CA GLY A 151 10.82 -13.34 3.13
C GLY A 151 10.25 -12.10 2.47
N ASP A 152 10.93 -11.63 1.43
CA ASP A 152 10.60 -10.38 0.76
C ASP A 152 9.46 -10.62 -0.25
N THR A 153 8.41 -9.80 -0.23
CA THR A 153 7.25 -10.02 -1.08
C THR A 153 6.65 -8.72 -1.60
N ASN A 154 6.27 -8.74 -2.88
CA ASN A 154 5.30 -7.79 -3.39
C ASN A 154 3.90 -8.17 -2.90
N TYR A 155 2.99 -7.22 -2.92
CA TYR A 155 1.59 -7.48 -2.62
C TYR A 155 0.65 -6.53 -3.40
N SER A 156 -0.62 -6.88 -3.38
CA SER A 156 -1.75 -6.05 -3.80
C SER A 156 -2.75 -5.93 -2.65
N LEU A 157 -2.89 -4.72 -2.11
CA LEU A 157 -3.83 -4.36 -1.04
C LEU A 157 -5.08 -3.73 -1.66
N SER A 158 -6.25 -4.18 -1.22
CA SER A 158 -7.55 -3.58 -1.55
C SER A 158 -8.29 -3.17 -0.28
N LEU A 159 -8.84 -1.96 -0.28
CA LEU A 159 -9.64 -1.39 0.81
C LEU A 159 -10.99 -0.92 0.27
N ASN A 160 -12.08 -1.39 0.87
CA ASN A 160 -13.43 -0.95 0.52
C ASN A 160 -14.27 -0.80 1.78
N ALA A 161 -15.06 0.26 1.89
CA ALA A 161 -15.99 0.47 2.98
C ALA A 161 -17.39 0.68 2.40
N THR A 162 -18.32 -0.22 2.69
CA THR A 162 -19.72 -0.10 2.27
C THR A 162 -20.55 0.42 3.44
N PRO A 163 -21.21 1.59 3.32
CA PRO A 163 -22.10 2.11 4.34
C PRO A 163 -23.17 1.10 4.75
N VAL A 164 -23.51 1.08 6.03
CA VAL A 164 -24.61 0.27 6.56
C VAL A 164 -25.91 1.03 6.38
N ASP A 165 -26.91 0.37 5.80
CA ASP A 165 -28.28 0.88 5.76
C ASP A 165 -28.92 0.80 7.16
N ASN A 166 -29.13 1.95 7.79
CA ASN A 166 -29.85 2.06 9.06
C ASN A 166 -31.32 2.43 8.87
N ALA A 167 -31.78 2.65 7.63
CA ALA A 167 -33.16 3.02 7.34
C ALA A 167 -34.10 1.81 7.31
N GLY A 168 -33.57 0.61 7.00
CA GLY A 168 -34.31 -0.64 7.00
C GLY A 168 -35.25 -0.80 5.80
N ASN A 169 -35.46 -2.05 5.36
CA ASN A 169 -36.20 -2.36 4.12
C ASN A 169 -37.70 -2.64 4.30
N ASN A 170 -38.24 -2.60 5.52
CA ASN A 170 -39.67 -2.82 5.77
C ASN A 170 -40.17 -2.02 6.97
N THR A 171 -41.49 -1.95 7.15
CA THR A 171 -42.13 -1.17 8.24
C THR A 171 -41.75 -1.63 9.64
N ALA A 172 -41.30 -2.88 9.81
CA ALA A 172 -40.84 -3.39 11.10
C ALA A 172 -39.38 -3.01 11.42
N THR A 173 -38.55 -2.73 10.40
CA THR A 173 -37.15 -2.31 10.55
C THR A 173 -36.90 -0.86 10.17
N ALA A 174 -37.95 -0.14 9.79
CA ALA A 174 -37.88 1.25 9.37
C ALA A 174 -37.31 2.14 10.50
N ARG A 175 -36.36 3.02 10.17
CA ARG A 175 -35.85 4.02 11.12
C ARG A 175 -36.99 4.92 11.60
N ALA A 176 -37.24 4.92 12.91
CA ALA A 176 -38.21 5.82 13.51
C ALA A 176 -37.68 7.27 13.45
N VAL A 177 -38.34 8.11 12.66
CA VAL A 177 -37.99 9.54 12.51
C VAL A 177 -38.79 10.47 13.45
N GLY A 178 -39.67 9.91 14.27
CA GLY A 178 -40.49 10.65 15.23
C GLY A 178 -41.46 11.66 14.58
N THR A 179 -42.02 12.56 15.40
CA THR A 179 -42.84 13.68 14.92
C THR A 179 -41.93 14.81 14.45
N LEU A 180 -42.01 15.15 13.16
CA LEU A 180 -41.22 16.24 12.58
C LEU A 180 -41.78 17.61 13.01
N THR A 181 -41.10 18.28 13.94
CA THR A 181 -41.38 19.69 14.32
C THR A 181 -40.38 20.67 13.70
N ALA A 182 -39.32 20.16 13.09
CA ALA A 182 -38.31 20.88 12.33
C ALA A 182 -37.63 19.93 11.33
N THR A 183 -36.76 20.47 10.47
CA THR A 183 -35.90 19.66 9.59
C THR A 183 -35.06 18.69 10.42
N GLN A 184 -35.20 17.40 10.12
CA GLN A 184 -34.32 16.34 10.63
C GLN A 184 -33.48 15.81 9.47
N SER A 185 -32.18 15.74 9.67
CA SER A 185 -31.24 15.16 8.71
C SER A 185 -30.73 13.84 9.27
N PHE A 186 -30.74 12.81 8.43
CA PHE A 186 -30.21 11.50 8.74
C PHE A 186 -29.17 11.11 7.70
N SER A 187 -28.10 10.46 8.12
CA SER A 187 -27.06 9.92 7.26
C SER A 187 -27.12 8.39 7.28
N ASP A 188 -27.14 7.78 6.10
CA ASP A 188 -26.81 6.39 5.85
C ASP A 188 -25.60 6.36 4.90
#